data_AF-A0A9C9KR60-F1
#
_entry.id   AF-A0A9C9KR60-F1
#
_cell.length_a   1.000
_cell.length_b   1.000
_cell.length_c   1.000
_cell.angle_alpha   90.00
_cell.angle_beta   90.00
_cell.angle_gamma   90.00
#
_symmetry.space_group_name_H-M   'P 1'
#
loop_
_entity.id
_entity.type
_entity.pdbx_description
1 polymer ?
#
loop_
_entity_poly.entity_id
_entity_poly.type
_entity_poly.pdbx_seq_one_letter_code
_entity_poly.pdbx_strand_id
1 'polypeptide(L)'
;MNTIMSNTSARPQTAVLATNKVIRSTYILLSMTLLFSALTAGVSMALNLPHPGLLLTLGGYFGLLFATAKFRNSGLGIVFVFALTGFMGYTLGPMLNAYMALPNGGQLVMTAMAATGAIFLGLSGYALTTRKDFSFIGGFLMVGILVGFLAGLGAFFFEMPGLSLAVSAMFVLLMAGLILYETSNIIHGGETNYIMATVTLFVAIFNLFTSLLHLLGFMNGDD
;
A
#
# COMPACT_ATOMS: atom_id res chain seq x y z
N MET A 1 23.33 28.06 -45.95
CA MET A 1 23.51 26.83 -45.14
C MET A 1 23.29 27.19 -43.68
N ASN A 2 22.07 27.01 -43.16
CA ASN A 2 21.81 27.15 -41.72
C ASN A 2 21.65 25.74 -41.13
N THR A 3 22.61 25.38 -40.30
CA THR A 3 22.70 24.14 -39.54
C THR A 3 21.55 24.06 -38.54
N ILE A 4 20.59 23.17 -38.80
CA ILE A 4 19.66 22.67 -37.78
C ILE A 4 20.47 21.71 -36.90
N MET A 5 21.08 22.22 -35.84
CA MET A 5 21.54 21.36 -34.75
C MET A 5 20.29 20.84 -34.03
N SER A 6 19.89 19.64 -34.42
CA SER A 6 18.84 18.84 -33.81
C SER A 6 19.12 18.64 -32.31
N ASN A 7 18.19 19.10 -31.48
CA ASN A 7 18.23 19.15 -30.02
C ASN A 7 17.97 17.77 -29.35
N THR A 8 18.49 16.69 -29.92
CA THR A 8 18.14 15.30 -29.55
C THR A 8 18.67 14.86 -28.17
N SER A 9 19.67 15.54 -27.61
CA SER A 9 20.27 15.19 -26.30
C SER A 9 19.59 15.85 -25.09
N ALA A 10 18.82 16.92 -25.27
CA ALA A 10 18.15 17.62 -24.16
C ALA A 10 16.90 16.89 -23.66
N ARG A 11 16.16 16.25 -24.58
CA ARG A 11 14.91 15.50 -24.31
C ARG A 11 15.09 14.27 -23.39
N PRO A 12 16.13 13.42 -23.55
CA PRO A 12 16.35 12.29 -22.64
C PRO A 12 16.75 12.73 -21.22
N GLN A 13 17.54 13.79 -21.07
CA GLN A 13 17.90 14.30 -19.75
C GLN A 13 16.69 14.84 -18.98
N THR A 14 15.80 15.59 -19.64
CA THR A 14 14.57 16.10 -19.00
C THR A 14 13.62 14.99 -18.55
N ALA A 15 13.52 13.90 -19.31
CA ALA A 15 12.68 12.76 -18.95
C ALA A 15 13.23 12.02 -17.72
N VAL A 16 14.54 11.76 -17.67
CA VAL A 16 15.20 11.11 -16.53
C VAL A 16 15.09 11.96 -15.26
N LEU A 17 15.24 13.28 -15.36
CA LEU A 17 15.07 14.19 -14.22
C LEU A 17 13.64 14.19 -13.68
N ALA A 18 12.63 14.13 -14.57
CA ALA A 18 11.23 14.03 -14.17
C ALA A 18 10.93 12.71 -13.42
N THR A 19 11.38 11.57 -13.96
CA THR A 19 11.23 10.26 -13.30
C THR A 19 11.87 10.24 -11.92
N ASN A 20 13.11 10.71 -11.78
CA ASN A 20 13.79 10.77 -10.48
C ASN A 20 13.05 11.67 -9.48
N LYS A 21 12.46 12.78 -9.95
CA LYS A 21 11.64 13.65 -9.10
C LYS A 21 10.39 12.94 -8.59
N VAL A 22 9.69 12.18 -9.45
CA VAL A 22 8.50 11.41 -9.05
C VAL A 22 8.90 10.36 -8.02
N ILE A 23 9.91 9.53 -8.30
CA ILE A 23 10.42 8.50 -7.37
C ILE A 23 10.69 9.13 -6.00
N ARG A 24 11.53 10.17 -5.95
CA ARG A 24 11.91 10.81 -4.68
C ARG A 24 10.69 11.34 -3.92
N SER A 25 9.78 12.02 -4.62
CA SER A 25 8.59 12.61 -4.00
C SER A 25 7.63 11.54 -3.49
N THR A 26 7.47 10.43 -4.22
CA THR A 26 6.66 9.28 -3.83
C THR A 26 7.21 8.65 -2.56
N TYR A 27 8.50 8.30 -2.49
CA TYR A 27 9.05 7.64 -1.30
C TYR A 27 9.09 8.56 -0.07
N ILE A 28 9.29 9.88 -0.25
CA ILE A 28 9.19 10.84 0.85
C ILE A 28 7.75 10.91 1.37
N LEU A 29 6.77 11.13 0.50
CA LEU A 29 5.36 11.22 0.92
C LEU A 29 4.90 9.89 1.53
N LEU A 30 5.26 8.75 0.92
CA LEU A 30 4.96 7.41 1.43
C LEU A 30 5.51 7.22 2.85
N SER A 31 6.79 7.51 3.09
CA SER A 31 7.37 7.36 4.43
C SER A 31 6.68 8.24 5.48
N MET A 32 6.37 9.50 5.14
CA MET A 32 5.63 10.39 6.03
C MET A 32 4.22 9.87 6.34
N THR A 33 3.54 9.34 5.33
CA THR A 33 2.17 8.82 5.49
C THR A 33 2.13 7.50 6.28
N LEU A 34 3.14 6.64 6.13
CA LEU A 34 3.31 5.43 6.95
C LEU A 34 3.57 5.77 8.41
N LEU A 35 4.48 6.73 8.68
CA LEU A 35 4.74 7.21 10.05
C LEU A 35 3.48 7.82 10.66
N PHE A 36 2.76 8.65 9.91
CA PHE A 36 1.50 9.24 10.36
C PHE A 36 0.44 8.17 10.64
N SER A 37 0.29 7.18 9.76
CA SER A 37 -0.63 6.06 9.95
C SER A 37 -0.27 5.25 11.20
N ALA A 38 1.02 4.99 11.44
CA ALA A 38 1.49 4.28 12.64
C ALA A 38 1.21 5.07 13.93
N LEU A 39 1.44 6.39 13.91
CA LEU A 39 1.07 7.27 15.02
C LEU A 39 -0.43 7.25 15.29
N THR A 40 -1.24 7.33 14.23
CA THR A 40 -2.71 7.33 14.35
C THR A 40 -3.23 5.99 14.88
N ALA A 41 -2.64 4.88 14.43
CA ALA A 41 -2.93 3.55 14.96
C ALA A 41 -2.56 3.45 16.45
N GLY A 42 -1.37 3.91 16.84
CA GLY A 42 -0.93 3.93 18.24
C GLY A 42 -1.82 4.78 19.14
N VAL A 43 -2.24 5.96 18.68
CA VAL A 43 -3.22 6.81 19.40
C VAL A 43 -4.56 6.09 19.53
N SER A 44 -5.04 5.46 18.45
CA SER A 44 -6.29 4.72 18.46
C SER A 44 -6.27 3.52 19.41
N MET A 45 -5.11 2.84 19.52
CA MET A 45 -4.89 1.76 20.48
C MET A 45 -4.91 2.27 21.92
N ALA A 46 -4.16 3.34 22.19
CA ALA A 46 -4.05 3.94 23.52
C ALA A 46 -5.40 4.46 24.04
N LEU A 47 -6.22 5.01 23.15
CA LEU A 47 -7.55 5.52 23.48
C LEU A 47 -8.65 4.43 23.45
N ASN A 48 -8.32 3.19 23.10
CA ASN A 48 -9.27 2.08 22.93
C ASN A 48 -10.51 2.48 22.10
N LEU A 49 -10.27 3.16 20.97
CA LEU A 49 -11.37 3.64 20.14
C LEU A 49 -12.15 2.44 19.54
N PRO A 50 -13.48 2.55 19.41
CA PRO A 50 -14.29 1.47 18.84
C PRO A 50 -14.02 1.31 17.35
N HIS A 51 -14.15 0.09 16.83
CA HIS A 51 -13.99 -0.14 15.39
C HIS A 51 -15.07 0.64 14.62
N PRO A 52 -14.69 1.54 13.70
CA PRO A 52 -15.66 2.15 12.80
C PRO A 52 -16.34 1.02 12.03
N GLY A 53 -17.67 0.92 12.08
CA GLY A 53 -18.38 -0.19 11.44
C GLY A 53 -18.05 -0.34 9.94
N LEU A 54 -18.28 -1.53 9.38
CA LEU A 54 -17.89 -1.92 8.03
C LEU A 54 -18.34 -0.93 6.92
N LEU A 55 -19.53 -0.33 7.06
CA LEU A 55 -20.02 0.67 6.11
C LEU A 55 -19.26 2.00 6.21
N LEU A 56 -18.83 2.40 7.42
CA LEU A 56 -18.05 3.62 7.62
C LEU A 56 -16.60 3.41 7.15
N THR A 57 -16.02 2.22 7.34
CA THR A 57 -14.68 1.90 6.85
C THR A 57 -14.64 1.87 5.34
N LEU A 58 -15.58 1.16 4.69
CA LEU A 58 -15.66 1.14 3.22
C LEU A 58 -16.01 2.52 2.66
N GLY A 59 -17.02 3.19 3.21
CA GLY A 59 -17.44 4.52 2.77
C GLY A 59 -16.35 5.58 2.95
N GLY A 60 -15.69 5.59 4.10
CA GLY A 60 -14.56 6.47 4.40
C GLY A 60 -13.35 6.20 3.51
N TYR A 61 -12.98 4.92 3.35
CA TYR A 61 -11.87 4.51 2.49
C TYR A 61 -12.11 4.89 1.03
N PHE A 62 -13.22 4.46 0.43
CA PHE A 62 -13.52 4.77 -0.98
C PHE A 62 -13.80 6.26 -1.20
N GLY A 63 -14.43 6.94 -0.24
CA GLY A 63 -14.67 8.38 -0.29
C GLY A 63 -13.37 9.18 -0.29
N LEU A 64 -12.43 8.84 0.59
CA LEU A 64 -11.11 9.49 0.68
C LEU A 64 -10.21 9.11 -0.50
N LEU A 65 -10.30 7.86 -0.99
CA LEU A 65 -9.60 7.43 -2.20
C LEU A 65 -10.05 8.25 -3.41
N PHE A 66 -11.38 8.41 -3.59
CA PHE A 66 -11.94 9.22 -4.66
C PHE A 66 -11.58 10.70 -4.51
N ALA A 67 -11.64 11.25 -3.30
CA ALA A 67 -11.21 12.62 -3.04
C ALA A 67 -9.73 12.84 -3.40
N THR A 68 -8.86 11.91 -3.01
CA THR A 68 -7.43 11.96 -3.35
C THR A 68 -7.22 11.89 -4.87
N ALA A 69 -7.92 10.99 -5.56
CA ALA A 69 -7.85 10.89 -7.02
C ALA A 69 -8.37 12.16 -7.72
N LYS A 70 -9.43 12.78 -7.19
CA LYS A 70 -10.00 14.03 -7.70
C LYS A 70 -9.05 15.21 -7.53
N PHE A 71 -8.37 15.29 -6.38
CA PHE A 71 -7.46 16.40 -6.04
C PHE A 71 -5.98 16.10 -6.29
N ARG A 72 -5.66 15.02 -7.02
CA ARG A 72 -4.28 14.56 -7.28
C ARG A 72 -3.36 15.59 -7.95
N ASN A 73 -3.92 16.60 -8.62
CA ASN A 73 -3.16 17.65 -9.30
C ASN A 73 -3.08 18.96 -8.48
N SER A 74 -3.50 18.94 -7.21
CA SER A 74 -3.52 20.11 -6.32
C SER A 74 -2.81 19.80 -5.00
N GLY A 75 -2.36 20.84 -4.28
CA GLY A 75 -1.80 20.70 -2.93
C GLY A 75 -2.78 20.07 -1.94
N LEU A 76 -4.09 20.20 -2.19
CA LEU A 76 -5.14 19.51 -1.42
C LEU A 76 -5.02 17.98 -1.53
N GLY A 77 -4.47 17.45 -2.62
CA GLY A 77 -4.24 16.01 -2.77
C GLY A 77 -3.37 15.44 -1.65
N ILE A 78 -2.33 16.17 -1.22
CA ILE A 78 -1.48 15.76 -0.10
C ILE A 78 -2.30 15.64 1.20
N VAL A 79 -3.17 16.62 1.47
CA VAL A 79 -4.05 16.60 2.65
C VAL A 79 -4.97 15.38 2.62
N PHE A 80 -5.55 15.06 1.46
CA PHE A 80 -6.39 13.87 1.32
C PHE A 80 -5.62 12.56 1.44
N VAL A 81 -4.36 12.50 1.00
CA VAL A 81 -3.49 11.33 1.26
C VAL A 81 -3.32 11.13 2.76
N PHE A 82 -2.95 12.18 3.50
CA PHE A 82 -2.80 12.07 4.97
C PHE A 82 -4.13 11.74 5.65
N ALA A 83 -5.24 12.31 5.19
CA ALA A 83 -6.57 11.96 5.71
C ALA A 83 -6.90 10.48 5.46
N LEU A 84 -6.63 9.97 4.26
CA LEU A 84 -6.80 8.56 3.90
C LEU A 84 -5.92 7.67 4.78
N THR A 85 -4.63 7.98 4.91
CA THR A 85 -3.68 7.13 5.66
C THR A 85 -3.93 7.20 7.16
N GLY A 86 -4.29 8.36 7.69
CA GLY A 86 -4.72 8.52 9.08
C GLY A 86 -6.01 7.75 9.37
N PHE A 87 -6.99 7.82 8.48
CA PHE A 87 -8.22 7.04 8.60
C PHE A 87 -7.93 5.54 8.60
N MET A 88 -7.10 5.07 7.67
CA MET A 88 -6.64 3.67 7.62
C MET A 88 -5.90 3.28 8.92
N GLY A 89 -5.00 4.12 9.43
CA GLY A 89 -4.32 3.91 10.70
C GLY A 89 -5.29 3.84 11.89
N TYR A 90 -6.31 4.70 11.92
CA TYR A 90 -7.39 4.63 12.90
C TYR A 90 -8.13 3.30 12.84
N THR A 91 -8.50 2.81 11.64
CA THR A 91 -9.16 1.50 11.51
C THR A 91 -8.28 0.32 11.97
N LEU A 92 -6.96 0.46 11.87
CA LEU A 92 -6.01 -0.55 12.36
C LEU A 92 -5.93 -0.60 13.88
N GLY A 93 -6.08 0.51 14.60
CA GLY A 93 -5.89 0.54 16.04
C GLY A 93 -6.69 -0.53 16.81
N PRO A 94 -8.03 -0.63 16.61
CA PRO A 94 -8.85 -1.66 17.24
C PRO A 94 -8.46 -3.08 16.81
N MET A 95 -8.05 -3.26 15.55
CA MET A 95 -7.56 -4.55 15.04
C MET A 95 -6.27 -4.95 15.77
N LEU A 96 -5.31 -4.03 15.91
CA LEU A 96 -4.07 -4.25 16.64
C LEU A 96 -4.33 -4.54 18.13
N ASN A 97 -5.28 -3.87 18.77
CA ASN A 97 -5.67 -4.18 20.15
C ASN A 97 -6.19 -5.63 20.28
N ALA A 98 -6.96 -6.13 19.32
CA ALA A 98 -7.41 -7.52 19.32
C ALA A 98 -6.24 -8.51 19.24
N TYR A 99 -5.23 -8.24 18.41
CA TYR A 99 -4.02 -9.06 18.36
C TYR A 99 -3.14 -8.91 19.61
N MET A 100 -3.04 -7.71 20.19
CA MET A 100 -2.28 -7.47 21.42
C MET A 100 -2.87 -8.18 22.64
N ALA A 101 -4.15 -8.53 22.62
CA ALA A 101 -4.78 -9.33 23.66
C ALA A 101 -4.34 -10.81 23.65
N LEU A 102 -3.68 -11.26 22.57
CA LEU A 102 -3.12 -12.62 22.49
C LEU A 102 -1.81 -12.72 23.30
N PRO A 103 -1.46 -13.91 23.83
CA PRO A 103 -0.25 -14.11 24.64
C PRO A 103 1.05 -13.62 24.00
N ASN A 104 1.16 -13.69 22.67
CA ASN A 104 2.33 -13.26 21.88
C ASN A 104 2.03 -12.06 20.96
N GLY A 105 0.98 -11.29 21.24
CA GLY A 105 0.44 -10.25 20.35
C GLY A 105 1.44 -9.15 19.95
N GLY A 106 2.26 -8.69 20.90
CA GLY A 106 3.27 -7.67 20.62
C GLY A 106 4.35 -8.16 19.65
N GLN A 107 4.86 -9.38 19.87
CA GLN A 107 5.84 -10.01 18.98
C GLN A 107 5.24 -10.29 17.59
N LEU A 108 3.98 -10.67 17.54
CA LEU A 108 3.26 -10.91 16.30
C LEU A 108 3.20 -9.66 15.42
N VAL A 109 2.74 -8.54 15.99
CA VAL A 109 2.64 -7.25 15.29
C VAL A 109 4.02 -6.78 14.82
N MET A 110 5.04 -6.89 15.67
CA MET A 110 6.42 -6.52 15.31
C MET A 110 6.97 -7.37 14.17
N THR A 111 6.73 -8.68 14.19
CA THR A 111 7.16 -9.61 13.14
C THR A 111 6.45 -9.29 11.81
N ALA A 112 5.13 -9.05 11.84
CA ALA A 112 4.37 -8.66 10.67
C ALA A 112 4.85 -7.33 10.08
N MET A 113 5.12 -6.33 10.92
CA MET A 113 5.68 -5.04 10.50
C MET A 113 7.08 -5.20 9.88
N ALA A 114 7.96 -5.97 10.52
CA ALA A 114 9.31 -6.23 10.03
C ALA A 114 9.30 -6.96 8.68
N ALA A 115 8.47 -8.00 8.53
CA ALA A 115 8.30 -8.73 7.29
C ALA A 115 7.76 -7.83 6.17
N THR A 116 6.75 -7.01 6.46
CA THR A 116 6.20 -6.05 5.50
C THR A 116 7.27 -5.07 5.03
N GLY A 117 8.03 -4.49 5.96
CA GLY A 117 9.12 -3.58 5.65
C GLY A 117 10.21 -4.23 4.79
N ALA A 118 10.62 -5.46 5.14
CA ALA A 118 11.61 -6.22 4.38
C ALA A 118 11.14 -6.53 2.95
N ILE A 119 9.89 -6.97 2.79
CA ILE A 119 9.30 -7.26 1.47
C ILE A 119 9.21 -5.97 0.64
N PHE A 120 8.67 -4.89 1.20
CA PHE A 120 8.52 -3.62 0.49
C PHE A 120 9.88 -3.06 0.05
N LEU A 121 10.85 -2.97 0.96
CA LEU A 121 12.18 -2.44 0.66
C LEU A 121 12.94 -3.35 -0.30
N GLY A 122 12.84 -4.67 -0.13
CA GLY A 122 13.48 -5.65 -1.01
C GLY A 122 12.95 -5.60 -2.44
N LEU A 123 11.63 -5.60 -2.62
CA LEU A 123 11.00 -5.57 -3.94
C LEU A 123 11.13 -4.21 -4.62
N SER A 124 10.93 -3.12 -3.87
CA SER A 124 11.16 -1.76 -4.36
C SER A 124 12.62 -1.58 -4.79
N GLY A 125 13.57 -2.00 -3.95
CA GLY A 125 15.00 -1.93 -4.23
C GLY A 125 15.37 -2.75 -5.46
N TYR A 126 14.81 -3.96 -5.59
CA TYR A 126 15.01 -4.80 -6.76
C TYR A 126 14.50 -4.14 -8.05
N ALA A 127 13.28 -3.57 -8.05
CA ALA A 127 12.75 -2.85 -9.21
C ALA A 127 13.59 -1.60 -9.57
N LEU A 128 13.99 -0.80 -8.56
CA LEU A 128 14.79 0.41 -8.74
C LEU A 128 16.19 0.13 -9.30
N THR A 129 16.80 -0.98 -8.87
CA THR A 129 18.16 -1.36 -9.28
C THR A 129 18.18 -2.08 -10.63
N THR A 130 17.28 -3.04 -10.84
CA THR A 130 17.24 -3.81 -12.10
C THR A 130 16.61 -3.05 -13.25
N ARG A 131 15.73 -2.08 -12.95
CA ARG A 131 14.93 -1.33 -13.94
C ARG A 131 14.22 -2.24 -14.95
N LYS A 132 13.81 -3.43 -14.50
CA LYS A 132 13.05 -4.37 -15.33
C LYS A 132 11.61 -3.89 -15.46
N ASP A 133 11.07 -3.98 -16.67
CA ASP A 133 9.67 -3.68 -16.95
C ASP A 133 8.76 -4.81 -16.44
N PHE A 134 7.88 -4.48 -15.49
CA PHE A 134 6.89 -5.38 -14.91
C PHE A 134 5.47 -5.08 -15.40
N SER A 135 5.28 -4.25 -16.42
CA SER A 135 3.96 -3.94 -16.97
C SER A 135 3.14 -5.18 -17.35
N PHE A 136 3.80 -6.28 -17.72
CA PHE A 136 3.17 -7.56 -18.09
C PHE A 136 2.33 -8.19 -16.97
N ILE A 137 2.65 -7.96 -15.69
CA ILE A 137 1.86 -8.52 -14.57
C ILE A 137 0.63 -7.69 -14.23
N GLY A 138 0.47 -6.48 -14.80
CA GLY A 138 -0.62 -5.57 -14.46
C GLY A 138 -2.02 -6.18 -14.65
N GLY A 139 -2.23 -6.92 -15.74
CA GLY A 139 -3.50 -7.62 -15.99
C GLY A 139 -3.79 -8.72 -14.97
N PHE A 140 -2.77 -9.50 -14.62
CA PHE A 140 -2.88 -10.53 -13.57
C PHE A 140 -3.18 -9.93 -12.20
N LEU A 141 -2.52 -8.82 -11.84
CA LEU A 141 -2.75 -8.12 -10.58
C LEU A 141 -4.17 -7.57 -10.48
N MET A 142 -4.69 -6.95 -11.55
CA MET A 142 -6.05 -6.43 -11.57
C MET A 142 -7.08 -7.55 -11.30
N VAL A 143 -6.97 -8.66 -12.04
CA VAL A 143 -7.88 -9.81 -11.87
C VAL A 143 -7.70 -10.44 -10.49
N GLY A 144 -6.47 -10.64 -10.05
CA GLY A 144 -6.16 -11.21 -8.75
C GLY A 144 -6.70 -10.39 -7.59
N ILE A 145 -6.57 -9.07 -7.63
CA ILE A 145 -7.12 -8.17 -6.60
C ILE A 145 -8.64 -8.22 -6.59
N LEU A 146 -9.30 -8.23 -7.77
CA LEU A 146 -10.76 -8.36 -7.84
C LEU A 146 -11.25 -9.69 -7.27
N VAL A 147 -10.63 -10.81 -7.67
CA VAL A 147 -10.95 -12.15 -7.16
C VAL A 147 -10.69 -12.24 -5.67
N GLY A 148 -9.53 -11.77 -5.21
CA GLY A 148 -9.18 -11.74 -3.79
C GLY A 148 -10.16 -10.91 -2.97
N PHE A 149 -10.57 -9.74 -3.47
CA PHE A 149 -11.56 -8.89 -2.81
C PHE A 149 -12.92 -9.60 -2.66
N LEU A 150 -13.41 -10.22 -3.73
CA LEU A 150 -14.66 -10.99 -3.69
C LEU A 150 -14.55 -12.22 -2.77
N ALA A 151 -13.43 -12.92 -2.80
CA ALA A 151 -13.16 -14.05 -1.91
C ALA A 151 -13.08 -13.60 -0.43
N GLY A 152 -12.51 -12.42 -0.16
CA GLY A 152 -12.48 -11.81 1.17
C GLY A 152 -13.88 -11.46 1.69
N LEU A 153 -14.74 -10.91 0.83
CA LEU A 153 -16.16 -10.71 1.17
C LEU A 153 -16.85 -12.05 1.45
N GLY A 154 -16.60 -13.07 0.63
CA GLY A 154 -17.09 -14.42 0.88
C GLY A 154 -16.63 -14.98 2.23
N ALA A 155 -15.34 -14.87 2.55
CA ALA A 155 -14.78 -15.30 3.84
C ALA A 155 -15.47 -14.62 5.03
N PHE A 156 -15.82 -13.34 4.88
CA PHE A 156 -16.54 -12.58 5.90
C PHE A 156 -18.00 -13.04 6.06
N PHE A 157 -18.76 -13.20 4.96
CA PHE A 157 -20.19 -13.57 5.05
C PHE A 157 -20.43 -15.04 5.42
N PHE A 158 -19.51 -15.94 5.04
CA PHE A 158 -19.63 -17.37 5.32
C PHE A 158 -18.84 -17.80 6.57
N GLU A 159 -18.14 -16.86 7.24
CA GLU A 159 -17.36 -17.10 8.46
C GLU A 159 -16.41 -18.31 8.36
N MET A 160 -15.77 -18.50 7.20
CA MET A 160 -14.90 -19.66 6.94
C MET A 160 -13.43 -19.33 7.24
N PRO A 161 -12.83 -19.84 8.34
CA PRO A 161 -11.45 -19.50 8.71
C PRO A 161 -10.44 -19.92 7.64
N GLY A 162 -10.59 -21.12 7.07
CA GLY A 162 -9.70 -21.60 6.00
C GLY A 162 -9.70 -20.70 4.76
N LEU A 163 -10.86 -20.15 4.38
CA LEU A 163 -10.96 -19.23 3.25
C LEU A 163 -10.27 -17.89 3.56
N SER A 164 -10.43 -17.37 4.79
CA SER A 164 -9.79 -16.13 5.21
C SER A 164 -8.25 -16.22 5.19
N LEU A 165 -7.68 -17.37 5.54
CA LEU A 165 -6.24 -17.63 5.44
C LEU A 165 -5.77 -17.72 4.00
N ALA A 166 -6.51 -18.44 3.14
CA ALA A 166 -6.21 -18.53 1.73
C ALA A 166 -6.22 -17.14 1.05
N VAL A 167 -7.21 -16.31 1.38
CA VAL A 167 -7.29 -14.92 0.94
C VAL A 167 -6.09 -14.12 1.43
N SER A 168 -5.71 -14.25 2.70
CA SER A 168 -4.56 -13.54 3.26
C SER A 168 -3.26 -13.94 2.55
N ALA A 169 -3.01 -15.23 2.33
CA ALA A 169 -1.84 -15.72 1.59
C ALA A 169 -1.83 -15.20 0.13
N MET A 170 -2.99 -15.18 -0.53
CA MET A 170 -3.13 -14.60 -1.86
C MET A 170 -2.80 -13.11 -1.86
N PHE A 171 -3.34 -12.33 -0.91
CA PHE A 171 -3.07 -10.90 -0.81
C PHE A 171 -1.61 -10.59 -0.52
N VAL A 172 -0.89 -11.40 0.27
CA VAL A 172 0.56 -11.23 0.44
C VAL A 172 1.28 -11.24 -0.91
N LEU A 173 0.98 -12.23 -1.77
CA LEU A 173 1.58 -12.33 -3.10
C LEU A 173 1.14 -11.21 -4.04
N LEU A 174 -0.16 -10.86 -4.03
CA LEU A 174 -0.70 -9.80 -4.88
C LEU A 174 -0.14 -8.43 -4.51
N MET A 175 -0.05 -8.11 -3.21
CA MET A 175 0.49 -6.83 -2.76
C MET A 175 2.00 -6.75 -2.99
N ALA A 176 2.74 -7.84 -2.82
CA ALA A 176 4.14 -7.93 -3.21
C ALA A 176 4.33 -7.67 -4.72
N GLY A 177 3.51 -8.32 -5.57
CA GLY A 177 3.50 -8.08 -7.00
C GLY A 177 3.12 -6.64 -7.37
N LEU A 178 2.16 -6.04 -6.66
CA LEU A 178 1.72 -4.67 -6.86
C LEU A 178 2.82 -3.65 -6.51
N ILE A 179 3.58 -3.87 -5.44
CA ILE A 179 4.75 -3.04 -5.10
C ILE A 179 5.78 -3.07 -6.22
N LEU A 180 6.07 -4.27 -6.75
CA LEU A 180 7.02 -4.45 -7.85
C LEU A 180 6.53 -3.77 -9.15
N TYR A 181 5.26 -3.98 -9.50
CA TYR A 181 4.60 -3.37 -10.64
C TYR A 181 4.63 -1.84 -10.55
N GLU A 182 4.16 -1.28 -9.43
CA GLU A 182 4.01 0.17 -9.28
C GLU A 182 5.38 0.86 -9.25
N THR A 183 6.36 0.27 -8.54
CA THR A 183 7.73 0.79 -8.56
C THR A 183 8.31 0.80 -9.96
N SER A 184 8.08 -0.27 -10.74
CA SER A 184 8.48 -0.34 -12.15
C SER A 184 7.75 0.68 -13.01
N ASN A 185 6.44 0.87 -12.79
CA ASN A 185 5.60 1.81 -13.52
C ASN A 185 6.10 3.27 -13.35
N ILE A 186 6.54 3.64 -12.15
CA ILE A 186 7.15 4.95 -11.89
C ILE A 186 8.49 5.09 -12.64
N ILE A 187 9.35 4.06 -12.62
CA ILE A 187 10.68 4.09 -13.26
C ILE A 187 10.55 4.24 -14.79
N HIS A 188 9.59 3.57 -15.40
CA HIS A 188 9.36 3.61 -16.85
C HIS A 188 8.49 4.80 -17.30
N GLY A 189 8.09 5.68 -16.37
CA GLY A 189 7.32 6.89 -16.66
C GLY A 189 5.84 6.64 -16.97
N GLY A 190 5.30 5.48 -16.61
CA GLY A 190 3.86 5.20 -16.72
C GLY A 190 3.03 5.90 -15.65
N GLU A 191 3.54 6.02 -14.42
CA GLU A 191 2.96 6.88 -13.38
C GLU A 191 3.79 8.15 -13.20
N THR A 192 3.16 9.30 -13.43
CA THR A 192 3.82 10.63 -13.35
C THR A 192 3.38 11.42 -12.13
N ASN A 193 2.35 10.95 -11.44
CA ASN A 193 1.81 11.62 -10.27
C ASN A 193 2.25 10.92 -8.99
N TYR A 194 3.16 11.55 -8.24
CA TYR A 194 3.69 11.01 -6.99
C TYR A 194 2.62 10.81 -5.90
N ILE A 195 1.50 11.56 -5.93
CA ILE A 195 0.38 11.37 -4.99
C ILE A 195 -0.31 10.03 -5.26
N MET A 196 -0.63 9.75 -6.53
CA MET A 196 -1.28 8.48 -6.91
C MET A 196 -0.36 7.30 -6.63
N ALA A 197 0.91 7.40 -7.03
CA ALA A 197 1.92 6.41 -6.72
C ALA A 197 2.04 6.12 -5.22
N THR A 198 1.98 7.17 -4.39
CA THR A 198 2.02 7.03 -2.94
C THR A 198 0.80 6.29 -2.41
N VAL A 199 -0.41 6.63 -2.88
CA VAL A 199 -1.63 5.95 -2.46
C VAL A 199 -1.59 4.47 -2.84
N THR A 200 -1.20 4.15 -4.07
CA THR A 200 -1.09 2.75 -4.54
C THR A 200 -0.11 1.95 -3.69
N LEU A 201 1.10 2.47 -3.47
CA LEU A 201 2.10 1.82 -2.63
C LEU A 201 1.66 1.72 -1.16
N PHE A 202 1.02 2.76 -0.61
CA PHE A 202 0.51 2.74 0.76
C PHE A 202 -0.57 1.67 0.95
N VAL A 203 -1.54 1.60 0.04
CA VAL A 203 -2.60 0.57 0.07
C VAL A 203 -2.01 -0.82 -0.07
N ALA A 204 -0.98 -1.00 -0.92
CA ALA A 204 -0.29 -2.27 -1.07
C ALA A 204 0.40 -2.69 0.24
N ILE A 205 1.15 -1.78 0.86
CA ILE A 205 1.85 -2.01 2.14
C ILE A 205 0.86 -2.30 3.27
N PHE A 206 -0.23 -1.53 3.34
CA PHE A 206 -1.27 -1.71 4.35
C PHE A 206 -1.90 -3.10 4.26
N ASN A 207 -2.31 -3.52 3.06
CA ASN A 207 -2.91 -4.84 2.85
C ASN A 207 -1.90 -5.98 3.04
N LEU A 208 -0.63 -5.76 2.66
CA LEU A 208 0.45 -6.70 2.92
C LEU A 208 0.61 -6.92 4.43
N PHE A 209 0.63 -5.83 5.21
CA PHE A 209 0.74 -5.87 6.66
C PHE A 209 -0.44 -6.60 7.31
N THR A 210 -1.67 -6.22 6.99
CA THR A 210 -2.86 -6.86 7.57
C THR A 210 -2.96 -8.34 7.21
N SER A 211 -2.59 -8.71 5.98
CA SER A 211 -2.59 -10.10 5.54
C SER A 211 -1.52 -10.93 6.26
N LEU A 212 -0.31 -10.39 6.42
CA LEU A 212 0.75 -11.04 7.20
C LEU A 212 0.38 -11.16 8.67
N LEU A 213 -0.21 -10.12 9.25
CA LEU A 213 -0.69 -10.13 10.63
C LEU A 213 -1.74 -11.23 10.85
N HIS A 214 -2.67 -11.39 9.90
CA HIS A 214 -3.69 -12.43 9.97
C HIS A 214 -3.12 -13.84 9.82
N LEU A 215 -2.22 -14.07 8.85
CA LEU A 215 -1.54 -15.37 8.68
C LEU A 215 -0.71 -15.75 9.90
N LEU A 216 0.14 -14.85 10.37
CA LEU A 216 0.98 -15.10 11.53
C LEU A 216 0.12 -15.26 12.80
N GLY A 217 -0.99 -14.52 12.91
CA GLY A 217 -1.88 -14.58 14.06
C GLY A 217 -2.57 -15.92 14.17
N PHE A 218 -2.97 -16.51 13.05
CA PHE A 218 -3.48 -17.87 13.00
C PHE A 218 -2.41 -18.90 13.37
N MET A 219 -1.22 -18.81 12.78
CA MET A 219 -0.12 -19.75 13.06
C MET A 219 0.35 -19.76 14.52
N ASN A 220 0.21 -18.64 15.24
CA ASN A 220 0.58 -18.52 16.66
C ASN A 220 -0.59 -18.72 17.62
N GLY A 221 -1.82 -18.92 17.11
CA GLY A 221 -3.02 -19.13 17.92
C GLY A 221 -3.38 -20.60 18.11
N ASP A 222 -2.74 -21.51 17.37
CA ASP A 222 -2.97 -22.95 17.39
C ASP A 222 -2.02 -23.72 18.35
N ASP A 223 -1.24 -23.01 19.18
CA ASP A 223 -0.39 -23.56 20.26
C ASP A 223 -0.93 -23.14 21.65
#